data_AF-A0A7Y3ATL6-F1
#
_entry.id   AF-A0A7Y3ATL6-F1
#
_cell.length_a   1.000
_cell.length_b   1.000
_cell.length_c   1.000
_cell.angle_alpha   90.00
_cell.angle_beta   90.00
_cell.angle_gamma   90.00
#
_symmetry.space_group_name_H-M   'P 1'
#
loop_
_entity.id
_entity.type
_entity.pdbx_description
1 polymer ?
#
loop_
_entity_poly.entity_id
_entity_poly.type
_entity_poly.pdbx_seq_one_letter_code
_entity_poly.pdbx_strand_id
1 'polypeptide(L)'
;MKNCFKNLSFTGLLLLAIVFNFSCNKEESPEIIETGETETFEVAQLQASDESELISEEIINIGEDVYATDEIQATSKGSYISDYLPDCVTITTVVTSTSKEKTIDFGEGCELPNGNLLSGKIILSYLKDMEAATNMLSLSLENFTFNGVSVEGNASVQRMRSNDNGNPQSDAVASFTGEWPDGSSASFTGNRTREWIEGFGSGFWGDNVFLISG
;
A
#
# COMPACT_ATOMS: atom_id res chain seq x y z
N MET A 1 87.58 -5.76 19.95
CA MET A 1 87.69 -6.75 18.84
C MET A 1 87.16 -6.07 17.59
N LYS A 2 88.02 -5.36 16.83
CA LYS A 2 88.58 -5.78 15.52
C LYS A 2 87.51 -6.12 14.47
N ASN A 3 87.29 -5.15 13.59
CA ASN A 3 86.64 -5.18 12.28
C ASN A 3 87.03 -6.41 11.44
N CYS A 4 86.14 -6.86 10.53
CA CYS A 4 86.48 -6.92 9.10
C CYS A 4 85.26 -7.26 8.22
N PHE A 5 84.94 -6.35 7.30
CA PHE A 5 84.26 -6.64 6.04
C PHE A 5 85.05 -7.69 5.25
N LYS A 6 84.36 -8.58 4.52
CA LYS A 6 84.93 -9.30 3.38
C LYS A 6 83.99 -9.33 2.19
N ASN A 7 84.61 -9.08 1.05
CA ASN A 7 84.06 -8.94 -0.29
C ASN A 7 83.69 -10.28 -0.93
N LEU A 8 82.69 -10.19 -1.81
CA LEU A 8 82.54 -10.81 -3.14
C LEU A 8 83.71 -11.67 -3.67
N SER A 9 83.43 -12.87 -4.20
CA SER A 9 83.75 -13.26 -5.61
C SER A 9 83.46 -14.75 -5.96
N PHE A 10 82.86 -14.90 -7.15
CA PHE A 10 83.02 -15.92 -8.21
C PHE A 10 82.53 -17.38 -8.11
N THR A 11 81.84 -17.73 -9.21
CA THR A 11 81.70 -19.03 -9.91
C THR A 11 80.71 -20.08 -9.41
N GLY A 12 79.61 -20.20 -10.17
CA GLY A 12 79.19 -21.50 -10.72
C GLY A 12 77.77 -21.95 -10.40
N LEU A 13 76.77 -21.49 -11.17
CA LEU A 13 76.06 -22.40 -12.09
C LEU A 13 75.13 -21.61 -13.03
N LEU A 14 75.31 -21.93 -14.30
CA LEU A 14 74.58 -21.55 -15.50
C LEU A 14 73.15 -22.12 -15.49
N LEU A 15 72.28 -21.52 -16.31
CA LEU A 15 70.93 -21.94 -16.75
C LEU A 15 69.75 -21.34 -15.97
N LEU A 16 69.20 -20.23 -16.46
CA LEU A 16 68.08 -20.27 -17.41
C LEU A 16 67.64 -18.81 -17.68
N ALA A 17 68.08 -18.28 -18.82
CA ALA A 17 67.72 -16.95 -19.28
C ALA A 17 66.59 -17.07 -20.32
N ILE A 18 65.57 -16.21 -20.14
CA ILE A 18 64.67 -15.68 -21.18
C ILE A 18 63.65 -16.74 -21.64
N VAL A 19 62.34 -16.48 -21.64
CA VAL A 19 61.65 -15.98 -22.82
C VAL A 19 60.26 -15.38 -22.45
N PHE A 20 60.15 -14.07 -22.71
CA PHE A 20 59.03 -13.31 -23.26
C PHE A 20 57.69 -13.15 -22.51
N ASN A 21 57.43 -11.87 -22.20
CA ASN A 21 56.14 -11.22 -22.36
C ASN A 21 55.60 -11.45 -23.79
N PHE A 22 54.44 -12.08 -23.89
CA PHE A 22 53.57 -11.99 -25.06
C PHE A 22 52.17 -11.56 -24.62
N SER A 23 51.78 -10.40 -25.15
CA SER A 23 50.42 -9.89 -25.29
C SER A 23 49.47 -10.96 -25.85
N CYS A 24 48.33 -11.17 -25.18
CA CYS A 24 47.13 -11.77 -25.76
C CYS A 24 46.07 -10.65 -25.81
N ASN A 25 45.88 -9.98 -26.95
CA ASN A 25 45.12 -10.34 -28.15
C ASN A 25 43.62 -10.00 -28.00
N LYS A 26 43.17 -9.06 -28.84
CA LYS A 26 41.75 -8.81 -29.11
C LYS A 26 41.25 -10.02 -29.89
N GLU A 27 40.38 -10.82 -29.29
CA GLU A 27 39.44 -11.66 -30.04
C GLU A 27 38.05 -11.51 -29.42
N GLU A 28 37.07 -11.34 -30.31
CA GLU A 28 35.65 -11.25 -30.06
C GLU A 28 35.20 -12.42 -29.18
N SER A 29 34.73 -12.10 -27.98
CA SER A 29 33.98 -13.04 -27.17
C SER A 29 32.54 -13.05 -27.70
N PRO A 30 31.90 -14.23 -27.83
CA PRO A 30 30.57 -14.34 -28.39
C PRO A 30 29.61 -13.46 -27.58
N GLU A 31 28.64 -12.87 -28.30
CA GLU A 31 27.47 -12.25 -27.71
C GLU A 31 27.00 -13.10 -26.53
N ILE A 32 27.19 -12.56 -25.32
CA ILE A 32 26.36 -12.96 -24.21
C ILE A 32 25.00 -12.40 -24.60
N ILE A 33 24.19 -13.25 -25.23
CA ILE A 33 22.75 -13.07 -25.21
C ILE A 33 22.40 -13.15 -23.73
N GLU A 34 22.34 -12.00 -23.06
CA GLU A 34 21.53 -11.83 -21.86
C GLU A 34 20.07 -12.02 -22.31
N THR A 35 19.68 -13.28 -22.55
CA THR A 35 18.35 -13.73 -22.16
C THR A 35 18.39 -13.94 -20.66
N GLY A 36 18.55 -12.83 -19.95
CA GLY A 36 18.34 -12.70 -18.54
C GLY A 36 17.41 -11.53 -18.43
N GLU A 37 16.13 -11.82 -18.26
CA GLU A 37 15.11 -10.88 -17.80
C GLU A 37 15.62 -10.24 -16.51
N THR A 38 16.45 -9.21 -16.64
CA THR A 38 16.64 -8.22 -15.60
C THR A 38 15.44 -7.32 -15.77
N GLU A 39 14.34 -7.70 -15.12
CA GLU A 39 13.26 -6.77 -14.85
C GLU A 39 13.84 -5.68 -13.94
N THR A 40 14.48 -4.70 -14.56
CA THR A 40 14.70 -3.41 -13.92
C THR A 40 13.33 -2.78 -13.82
N PHE A 41 12.67 -2.96 -12.67
CA PHE A 41 11.48 -2.20 -12.33
C PHE A 41 11.81 -0.73 -12.55
N GLU A 42 11.16 -0.13 -13.54
CA GLU A 42 11.35 1.27 -13.85
C GLU A 42 10.87 2.09 -12.65
N VAL A 43 11.67 3.04 -12.16
CA VAL A 43 11.35 3.81 -10.94
C VAL A 43 9.95 4.43 -11.01
N ALA A 44 9.50 4.82 -12.21
CA ALA A 44 8.16 5.32 -12.48
C ALA A 44 7.05 4.28 -12.23
N GLN A 45 7.29 3.00 -12.58
CA GLN A 45 6.33 1.91 -12.36
C GLN A 45 6.19 1.59 -10.87
N LEU A 46 7.28 1.66 -10.11
CA LEU A 46 7.25 1.50 -8.65
C LEU A 46 6.46 2.63 -7.98
N GLN A 47 6.71 3.88 -8.39
CA GLN A 47 5.98 5.04 -7.85
C GLN A 47 4.48 4.98 -8.15
N ALA A 48 4.08 4.61 -9.37
CA ALA A 48 2.68 4.44 -9.72
C ALA A 48 2.01 3.30 -8.94
N SER A 49 2.75 2.22 -8.64
CA SER A 49 2.26 1.11 -7.82
C SER A 49 2.02 1.53 -6.37
N ASP A 50 2.98 2.24 -5.76
CA ASP A 50 2.86 2.72 -4.37
C ASP A 50 1.71 3.72 -4.23
N GLU A 51 1.56 4.65 -5.18
CA GLU A 51 0.46 5.61 -5.20
C GLU A 51 -0.91 4.93 -5.36
N SER A 52 -1.01 3.93 -6.24
CA SER A 52 -2.23 3.15 -6.44
C SER A 52 -2.69 2.42 -5.17
N GLU A 53 -1.75 1.89 -4.39
CA GLU A 53 -2.05 1.26 -3.11
C GLU A 53 -2.56 2.29 -2.08
N LEU A 54 -1.92 3.46 -1.99
CA LEU A 54 -2.37 4.55 -1.11
C LEU A 54 -3.79 5.02 -1.46
N ILE A 55 -4.11 5.16 -2.75
CA ILE A 55 -5.46 5.52 -3.22
C ILE A 55 -6.47 4.47 -2.74
N SER A 56 -6.18 3.20 -2.98
CA SER A 56 -7.08 2.09 -2.61
C SER A 56 -7.29 2.03 -1.10
N GLU A 57 -6.21 2.12 -0.33
CA GLU A 57 -6.25 2.06 1.14
C GLU A 57 -7.02 3.25 1.73
N GLU A 58 -6.81 4.47 1.23
CA GLU A 58 -7.53 5.65 1.74
C GLU A 58 -9.05 5.53 1.50
N ILE A 59 -9.48 5.13 0.30
CA ILE A 59 -10.91 4.97 -0.03
C ILE A 59 -11.56 3.93 0.89
N ILE A 60 -10.90 2.79 1.10
CA ILE A 60 -11.40 1.72 1.96
C ILE A 60 -11.45 2.18 3.42
N ASN A 61 -10.38 2.79 3.94
CA ASN A 61 -10.30 3.24 5.33
C ASN A 61 -11.37 4.29 5.65
N ILE A 62 -11.61 5.24 4.75
CA ILE A 62 -12.70 6.22 4.89
C ILE A 62 -14.06 5.50 4.99
N GLY A 63 -14.31 4.54 4.09
CA GLY A 63 -15.54 3.75 4.09
C GLY A 63 -15.75 2.96 5.38
N GLU A 64 -14.70 2.30 5.86
CA GLU A 64 -14.72 1.52 7.09
C GLU A 64 -14.89 2.40 8.33
N ASP A 65 -14.25 3.58 8.40
CA ASP A 65 -14.39 4.50 9.53
C ASP A 65 -15.83 5.04 9.66
N VAL A 66 -16.41 5.45 8.52
CA VAL A 66 -17.79 5.93 8.47
C VAL A 66 -18.78 4.83 8.85
N TYR A 67 -18.54 3.59 8.42
CA TYR A 67 -19.31 2.43 8.85
C TYR A 67 -19.12 2.13 10.35
N ALA A 68 -17.88 2.11 10.83
CA ALA A 68 -17.54 1.80 12.21
C ALA A 68 -18.18 2.79 13.18
N THR A 69 -18.26 4.07 12.83
CA THR A 69 -19.00 5.06 13.60
C THR A 69 -20.46 4.66 13.80
N ASP A 70 -21.12 4.23 12.73
CA ASP A 70 -22.50 3.77 12.72
C ASP A 70 -22.68 2.46 13.54
N GLU A 71 -21.73 1.53 13.42
CA GLU A 71 -21.70 0.27 14.16
C GLU A 71 -21.53 0.49 15.67
N ILE A 72 -20.56 1.33 16.06
CA ILE A 72 -20.27 1.65 17.47
C ILE A 72 -21.46 2.41 18.09
N GLN A 73 -22.05 3.36 17.38
CA GLN A 73 -23.26 4.06 17.86
C GLN A 73 -24.46 3.12 18.06
N ALA A 74 -24.59 2.09 17.23
CA ALA A 74 -25.68 1.13 17.35
C ALA A 74 -25.46 0.10 18.47
N THR A 75 -24.20 -0.26 18.76
CA THR A 75 -23.88 -1.40 19.64
C THR A 75 -23.24 -1.02 20.97
N SER A 76 -22.74 0.21 21.10
CA SER A 76 -22.13 0.71 22.34
C SER A 76 -23.12 1.53 23.18
N LYS A 77 -22.78 1.74 24.45
CA LYS A 77 -23.61 2.54 25.40
C LYS A 77 -23.28 4.04 25.38
N GLY A 78 -22.32 4.47 24.54
CA GLY A 78 -21.82 5.83 24.48
C GLY A 78 -21.99 6.42 23.09
N SER A 79 -21.93 7.75 23.00
CA SER A 79 -21.82 8.41 21.70
C SER A 79 -20.36 8.37 21.26
N TYR A 80 -20.11 7.85 20.06
CA TYR A 80 -18.81 7.81 19.39
C TYR A 80 -18.86 8.65 18.12
N ILE A 81 -17.97 9.63 18.01
CA ILE A 81 -17.78 10.42 16.80
C ILE A 81 -16.32 10.21 16.42
N SER A 82 -16.08 9.70 15.21
CA SER A 82 -14.73 9.57 14.68
C SER A 82 -14.15 10.96 14.36
N ASP A 83 -12.86 11.13 14.61
CA ASP A 83 -12.07 12.29 14.21
C ASP A 83 -11.23 12.03 12.94
N TYR A 84 -11.49 10.91 12.24
CA TYR A 84 -10.80 10.54 11.00
C TYR A 84 -11.02 11.55 9.87
N LEU A 85 -12.27 12.03 9.71
CA LEU A 85 -12.66 12.97 8.66
C LEU A 85 -12.72 14.42 9.19
N PRO A 86 -12.15 15.39 8.46
CA PRO A 86 -12.17 16.80 8.86
C PRO A 86 -13.54 17.44 8.59
N ASP A 87 -13.76 18.63 9.16
CA ASP A 87 -15.03 19.38 9.07
C ASP A 87 -15.44 19.79 7.63
N CYS A 88 -14.51 19.77 6.66
CA CYS A 88 -14.85 20.06 5.26
C CYS A 88 -15.63 18.92 4.58
N VAL A 89 -15.69 17.73 5.18
CA VAL A 89 -16.44 16.59 4.62
C VAL A 89 -17.90 16.69 5.02
N THR A 90 -18.80 16.59 4.05
CA THR A 90 -20.24 16.49 4.29
C THR A 90 -20.72 15.06 4.12
N ILE A 91 -21.28 14.47 5.17
CA ILE A 91 -21.86 13.12 5.10
C ILE A 91 -23.38 13.20 5.06
N THR A 92 -23.99 12.78 3.95
CA THR A 92 -25.44 12.63 3.81
C THR A 92 -25.82 11.17 3.99
N THR A 93 -26.85 10.87 4.80
CA THR A 93 -27.31 9.48 5.02
C THR A 93 -28.74 9.32 4.52
N VAL A 94 -28.97 8.33 3.66
CA VAL A 94 -30.29 7.85 3.24
C VAL A 94 -30.52 6.47 3.84
N VAL A 95 -31.64 6.30 4.56
CA VAL A 95 -31.96 5.04 5.25
C VAL A 95 -33.23 4.46 4.65
N THR A 96 -33.17 3.20 4.22
CA THR A 96 -34.34 2.42 3.81
C THR A 96 -34.80 1.50 4.94
N SER A 97 -35.77 0.62 4.67
CA SER A 97 -36.17 -0.41 5.64
C SER A 97 -35.04 -1.41 5.93
N THR A 98 -34.17 -1.69 4.96
CA THR A 98 -33.17 -2.77 5.02
C THR A 98 -31.72 -2.31 4.86
N SER A 99 -31.47 -1.15 4.29
CA SER A 99 -30.12 -0.64 3.99
C SER A 99 -29.91 0.80 4.47
N LYS A 100 -28.64 1.18 4.58
CA LYS A 100 -28.20 2.57 4.68
C LYS A 100 -27.26 2.86 3.53
N GLU A 101 -27.42 4.04 2.95
CA GLU A 101 -26.50 4.61 1.98
C GLU A 101 -25.97 5.93 2.56
N LYS A 102 -24.66 6.12 2.49
CA LYS A 102 -23.97 7.33 2.93
C LYS A 102 -23.17 7.91 1.78
N THR A 103 -23.41 9.17 1.48
CA THR A 103 -22.60 9.96 0.55
C THR A 103 -21.61 10.78 1.35
N ILE A 104 -20.32 10.52 1.15
CA ILE A 104 -19.20 11.21 1.78
C ILE A 104 -18.66 12.20 0.75
N ASP A 105 -18.99 13.48 0.92
CA ASP A 105 -18.73 14.54 -0.07
C ASP A 105 -17.58 15.44 0.40
N PHE A 106 -16.50 15.48 -0.39
CA PHE A 106 -15.30 16.28 -0.17
C PHE A 106 -15.38 17.65 -0.89
N GLY A 107 -16.47 17.92 -1.60
CA GLY A 107 -16.65 19.14 -2.39
C GLY A 107 -15.60 19.27 -3.50
N GLU A 108 -15.11 20.49 -3.70
CA GLU A 108 -14.06 20.80 -4.70
C GLU A 108 -12.64 20.46 -4.20
N GLY A 109 -12.48 20.12 -2.93
CA GLY A 109 -11.18 19.85 -2.31
C GLY A 109 -11.24 19.95 -0.79
N CYS A 110 -10.82 18.88 -0.11
CA CYS A 110 -10.77 18.75 1.34
C CYS A 110 -9.49 18.01 1.73
N GLU A 111 -8.62 18.70 2.48
CA GLU A 111 -7.34 18.15 2.94
C GLU A 111 -7.57 17.32 4.22
N LEU A 112 -7.18 16.06 4.18
CA LEU A 112 -7.26 15.13 5.30
C LEU A 112 -6.13 15.36 6.32
N PRO A 113 -6.26 14.88 7.58
CA PRO A 113 -5.22 15.03 8.59
C PRO A 113 -3.85 14.45 8.22
N ASN A 114 -3.81 13.50 7.27
CA ASN A 114 -2.58 12.92 6.74
C ASN A 114 -1.95 13.75 5.59
N GLY A 115 -2.57 14.85 5.18
CA GLY A 115 -2.11 15.76 4.13
C GLY A 115 -2.61 15.43 2.72
N ASN A 116 -3.38 14.34 2.54
CA ASN A 116 -3.96 14.01 1.25
C ASN A 116 -5.12 14.97 0.92
N LEU A 117 -5.15 15.48 -0.30
CA LEU A 117 -6.22 16.33 -0.82
C LEU A 117 -7.21 15.50 -1.64
N LEU A 118 -8.44 15.39 -1.15
CA LEU A 118 -9.51 14.67 -1.83
C LEU A 118 -10.59 15.62 -2.35
N SER A 119 -11.22 15.27 -3.47
CA SER A 119 -12.42 15.97 -3.96
C SER A 119 -13.43 14.98 -4.54
N GLY A 120 -14.66 15.43 -4.79
CA GLY A 120 -15.74 14.56 -5.25
C GLY A 120 -16.38 13.75 -4.12
N LYS A 121 -16.85 12.54 -4.41
CA LYS A 121 -17.65 11.75 -3.46
C LYS A 121 -17.28 10.28 -3.42
N ILE A 122 -17.39 9.71 -2.22
CA ILE A 122 -17.46 8.26 -1.99
C ILE A 122 -18.90 7.93 -1.57
N ILE A 123 -19.48 6.93 -2.22
CA ILE A 123 -20.82 6.42 -1.94
C ILE A 123 -20.65 5.06 -1.24
N LEU A 124 -21.06 4.99 0.02
CA LEU A 124 -21.00 3.80 0.85
C LEU A 124 -22.42 3.23 1.04
N SER A 125 -22.61 1.94 0.79
CA SER A 125 -23.88 1.25 0.99
C SER A 125 -23.70 -0.05 1.77
N TYR A 126 -24.59 -0.31 2.73
CA TYR A 126 -24.54 -1.52 3.57
C TYR A 126 -25.92 -1.85 4.16
N LEU A 127 -26.06 -3.06 4.71
CA LEU A 127 -27.29 -3.48 5.37
C LEU A 127 -27.42 -2.81 6.74
N LYS A 128 -28.64 -2.39 7.08
CA LYS A 128 -28.95 -1.68 8.32
C LYS A 128 -28.74 -2.51 9.59
N ASP A 129 -28.79 -3.84 9.46
CA ASP A 129 -28.58 -4.76 10.58
C ASP A 129 -27.13 -4.69 11.07
N MET A 130 -26.93 -3.98 12.18
CA MET A 130 -25.63 -3.81 12.81
C MET A 130 -25.25 -4.98 13.71
N GLU A 131 -26.17 -5.90 14.03
CA GLU A 131 -25.87 -7.07 14.85
C GLU A 131 -25.49 -8.30 14.02
N ALA A 132 -25.63 -8.21 12.69
CA ALA A 132 -25.24 -9.26 11.76
C ALA A 132 -23.78 -9.69 11.97
N ALA A 133 -23.53 -11.00 11.96
CA ALA A 133 -22.18 -11.56 12.11
C ALA A 133 -21.23 -11.08 11.00
N THR A 134 -21.79 -10.84 9.82
CA THR A 134 -21.09 -10.32 8.64
C THR A 134 -21.95 -9.25 7.98
N ASN A 135 -21.34 -8.14 7.57
CA ASN A 135 -21.96 -7.12 6.74
C ASN A 135 -21.09 -6.86 5.50
N MET A 136 -21.69 -6.39 4.42
CA MET A 136 -20.99 -6.11 3.17
C MET A 136 -21.11 -4.62 2.87
N LEU A 137 -19.95 -3.96 2.79
CA LEU A 137 -19.81 -2.55 2.49
C LEU A 137 -19.50 -2.41 1.01
N SER A 138 -20.39 -1.80 0.24
CA SER A 138 -20.15 -1.45 -1.16
C SER A 138 -19.73 0.02 -1.25
N LEU A 139 -18.60 0.28 -1.89
CA LEU A 139 -18.03 1.60 -2.11
C LEU A 139 -17.99 1.90 -3.61
N SER A 140 -18.51 3.05 -4.04
CA SER A 140 -18.33 3.57 -5.39
C SER A 140 -17.97 5.04 -5.38
N LEU A 141 -17.41 5.53 -6.48
CA LEU A 141 -16.89 6.90 -6.58
C LEU A 141 -17.74 7.75 -7.53
N GLU A 142 -17.88 9.03 -7.24
CA GLU A 142 -18.51 10.02 -8.15
C GLU A 142 -17.63 11.26 -8.22
N ASN A 143 -17.06 11.53 -9.41
CA ASN A 143 -16.14 12.64 -9.67
C ASN A 143 -15.00 12.73 -8.66
N PHE A 144 -14.50 11.59 -8.17
CA PHE A 144 -13.54 11.54 -7.09
C PHE A 144 -12.12 11.79 -7.57
N THR A 145 -11.35 12.58 -6.82
CA THR A 145 -9.92 12.72 -7.05
C THR A 145 -9.12 12.55 -5.77
N PHE A 146 -7.92 11.99 -5.90
CA PHE A 146 -6.93 11.82 -4.84
C PHE A 146 -5.64 12.51 -5.26
N ASN A 147 -5.23 13.57 -4.56
CA ASN A 147 -4.01 14.35 -4.87
C ASN A 147 -3.91 14.77 -6.35
N GLY A 148 -5.05 15.01 -7.00
CA GLY A 148 -5.15 15.39 -8.42
C GLY A 148 -5.26 14.22 -9.41
N VAL A 149 -5.15 12.97 -8.95
CA VAL A 149 -5.46 11.77 -9.74
C VAL A 149 -6.96 11.56 -9.76
N SER A 150 -7.57 11.52 -10.94
CA SER A 150 -8.99 11.16 -11.09
C SER A 150 -9.14 9.66 -10.91
N VAL A 151 -10.08 9.21 -10.08
CA VAL A 151 -10.25 7.79 -9.77
C VAL A 151 -11.68 7.37 -10.02
N GLU A 152 -11.83 6.31 -10.81
CA GLU A 152 -13.11 5.63 -11.04
C GLU A 152 -13.02 4.17 -10.59
N GLY A 153 -14.16 3.59 -10.20
CA GLY A 153 -14.24 2.18 -9.84
C GLY A 153 -15.06 1.94 -8.58
N ASN A 154 -14.81 0.81 -7.94
CA ASN A 154 -15.53 0.38 -6.75
C ASN A 154 -14.68 -0.54 -5.87
N ALA A 155 -15.10 -0.65 -4.61
CA ALA A 155 -14.59 -1.64 -3.68
C ALA A 155 -15.73 -2.31 -2.91
N SER A 156 -15.48 -3.52 -2.45
CA SER A 156 -16.37 -4.29 -1.59
C SER A 156 -15.59 -4.74 -0.35
N VAL A 157 -16.12 -4.49 0.83
CA VAL A 157 -15.51 -4.91 2.10
C VAL A 157 -16.47 -5.85 2.81
N GLN A 158 -16.04 -7.09 3.03
CA GLN A 158 -16.72 -8.02 3.91
C GLN A 158 -16.25 -7.79 5.34
N ARG A 159 -17.10 -7.15 6.14
CA ARG A 159 -16.85 -6.84 7.55
C ARG A 159 -17.38 -7.97 8.42
N MET A 160 -16.51 -8.60 9.21
CA MET A 160 -16.85 -9.69 10.13
C MET A 160 -16.64 -9.26 11.58
N ARG A 161 -17.63 -9.56 12.43
CA ARG A 161 -17.53 -9.32 13.88
C ARG A 161 -16.53 -10.24 14.56
N SER A 162 -16.39 -11.46 14.05
CA SER A 162 -15.47 -12.48 14.55
C SER A 162 -15.17 -13.46 13.40
N ASN A 163 -13.90 -13.62 13.09
CA ASN A 163 -13.38 -14.68 12.22
C ASN A 163 -13.21 -15.99 13.02
N ASP A 164 -12.61 -17.01 12.39
CA ASP A 164 -12.35 -18.32 13.00
C ASP A 164 -11.40 -18.26 14.22
N ASN A 165 -10.57 -17.22 14.31
CA ASN A 165 -9.68 -16.97 15.45
C ASN A 165 -10.36 -16.21 16.60
N GLY A 166 -11.62 -15.80 16.44
CA GLY A 166 -12.33 -14.96 17.42
C GLY A 166 -12.10 -13.46 17.25
N ASN A 167 -11.39 -13.04 16.20
CA ASN A 167 -10.99 -11.65 15.98
C ASN A 167 -11.91 -10.95 14.98
N PRO A 168 -12.21 -9.65 15.16
CA PRO A 168 -12.84 -8.87 14.11
C PRO A 168 -11.93 -8.80 12.87
N GLN A 169 -12.52 -8.89 11.69
CA GLN A 169 -11.78 -8.87 10.43
C GLN A 169 -12.55 -8.12 9.35
N SER A 170 -11.82 -7.54 8.42
CA SER A 170 -12.34 -6.95 7.19
C SER A 170 -11.59 -7.52 6.00
N ASP A 171 -12.31 -8.04 5.01
CA ASP A 171 -11.74 -8.49 3.74
C ASP A 171 -12.21 -7.58 2.62
N ALA A 172 -11.30 -6.80 2.06
CA ALA A 172 -11.55 -5.84 1.01
C ALA A 172 -11.10 -6.37 -0.36
N VAL A 173 -11.92 -6.12 -1.38
CA VAL A 173 -11.60 -6.33 -2.79
C VAL A 173 -11.92 -5.04 -3.52
N ALA A 174 -10.92 -4.47 -4.18
CA ALA A 174 -11.01 -3.20 -4.89
C ALA A 174 -10.62 -3.35 -6.36
N SER A 175 -11.28 -2.57 -7.21
CA SER A 175 -10.92 -2.41 -8.62
C SER A 175 -11.13 -0.95 -9.02
N PHE A 176 -10.03 -0.27 -9.29
CA PHE A 176 -10.00 1.14 -9.60
C PHE A 176 -9.22 1.40 -10.88
N THR A 177 -9.47 2.55 -11.49
CA THR A 177 -8.68 3.12 -12.58
C THR A 177 -8.37 4.56 -12.23
N GLY A 178 -7.07 4.87 -12.21
CA GLY A 178 -6.55 6.21 -12.01
C GLY A 178 -6.19 6.88 -13.34
N GLU A 179 -6.47 8.16 -13.47
CA GLU A 179 -5.99 9.04 -14.55
C GLU A 179 -5.23 10.22 -13.93
N TRP A 180 -3.95 10.36 -14.28
CA TRP A 180 -3.06 11.38 -13.74
C TRP A 180 -3.14 12.68 -14.55
N PRO A 181 -2.70 13.83 -13.99
CA PRO A 181 -2.72 15.12 -14.68
C PRO A 181 -1.95 15.19 -15.99
N ASP A 182 -1.00 14.27 -16.22
CA ASP A 182 -0.25 14.17 -17.48
C ASP A 182 -1.00 13.40 -18.58
N GLY A 183 -2.20 12.88 -18.26
CA GLY A 183 -3.06 12.08 -19.13
C GLY A 183 -2.70 10.59 -19.17
N SER A 184 -1.73 10.14 -18.36
CA SER A 184 -1.49 8.72 -18.18
C SER A 184 -2.61 8.08 -17.36
N SER A 185 -2.86 6.78 -17.58
CA SER A 185 -3.90 6.03 -16.87
C SER A 185 -3.47 4.61 -16.57
N ALA A 186 -3.92 4.07 -15.45
CA ALA A 186 -3.66 2.70 -15.04
C ALA A 186 -4.84 2.13 -14.26
N SER A 187 -5.13 0.85 -14.47
CA SER A 187 -6.09 0.10 -13.65
C SER A 187 -5.35 -0.72 -12.62
N PHE A 188 -5.84 -0.73 -11.39
CA PHE A 188 -5.25 -1.46 -10.28
C PHE A 188 -6.32 -2.14 -9.44
N THR A 189 -5.99 -3.33 -8.95
CA THR A 189 -6.84 -4.15 -8.12
C THR A 189 -6.11 -4.52 -6.86
N GLY A 190 -6.79 -4.47 -5.72
CA GLY A 190 -6.22 -4.80 -4.43
C GLY A 190 -7.14 -5.73 -3.66
N ASN A 191 -6.56 -6.80 -3.10
CA ASN A 191 -7.23 -7.65 -2.13
C ASN A 191 -6.49 -7.46 -0.81
N ARG A 192 -7.20 -7.13 0.26
CA ARG A 192 -6.58 -6.85 1.56
C ARG A 192 -7.43 -7.41 2.69
N THR A 193 -6.78 -8.10 3.61
CA THR A 193 -7.36 -8.57 4.86
C THR A 193 -6.77 -7.76 6.00
N ARG A 194 -7.65 -7.24 6.86
CA ARG A 194 -7.31 -6.50 8.07
C ARG A 194 -7.96 -7.18 9.27
N GLU A 195 -7.15 -7.87 10.08
CA GLU A 195 -7.57 -8.59 11.28
C GLU A 195 -7.15 -7.83 12.54
N TRP A 196 -8.08 -7.61 13.48
CA TRP A 196 -7.81 -6.95 14.76
C TRP A 196 -7.38 -7.98 15.82
N ILE A 197 -6.07 -8.17 15.96
CA ILE A 197 -5.48 -9.27 16.74
C ILE A 197 -5.21 -8.95 18.22
N GLU A 198 -5.06 -7.67 18.59
CA GLU A 198 -4.92 -7.23 19.99
C GLU A 198 -5.67 -5.92 20.24
N GLY A 199 -6.12 -5.67 21.47
CA GLY A 199 -6.82 -4.44 21.87
C GLY A 199 -8.32 -4.44 21.61
N PHE A 200 -8.86 -5.44 20.92
CA PHE A 200 -10.30 -5.53 20.67
C PHE A 200 -11.10 -5.59 21.99
N GLY A 201 -12.07 -4.67 22.13
CA GLY A 201 -12.92 -4.55 23.31
C GLY A 201 -12.27 -3.87 24.52
N SER A 202 -11.00 -3.44 24.44
CA SER A 202 -10.32 -2.71 25.52
C SER A 202 -10.93 -1.31 25.74
N GLY A 203 -11.48 -0.72 24.68
CA GLY A 203 -11.95 0.67 24.66
C GLY A 203 -10.81 1.69 24.63
N PHE A 204 -9.56 1.25 24.48
CA PHE A 204 -8.37 2.09 24.39
C PHE A 204 -7.67 1.85 23.06
N TRP A 205 -7.73 2.80 22.14
CA TRP A 205 -7.17 2.62 20.79
C TRP A 205 -5.65 2.38 20.76
N GLY A 206 -4.91 2.81 21.78
CA GLY A 206 -3.45 2.72 21.82
C GLY A 206 -2.89 1.31 22.07
N ASP A 207 -3.73 0.33 22.39
CA ASP A 207 -3.36 -1.08 22.49
C ASP A 207 -3.80 -1.93 21.28
N ASN A 208 -4.35 -1.28 20.25
CA ASN A 208 -4.79 -1.97 19.05
C ASN A 208 -3.64 -2.44 18.19
N VAL A 209 -3.65 -3.72 17.83
CA VAL A 209 -2.74 -4.31 16.84
C VAL A 209 -3.56 -4.94 15.73
N PHE A 210 -3.22 -4.60 14.49
CA PHE A 210 -3.85 -5.14 13.29
C PHE A 210 -2.85 -5.96 12.49
N LEU A 211 -3.25 -7.17 12.09
CA LEU A 211 -2.55 -7.95 11.10
C LEU A 211 -3.12 -7.60 9.73
N ILE A 212 -2.22 -7.18 8.84
CA ILE A 212 -2.54 -6.83 7.46
C ILE A 212 -1.92 -7.87 6.54
N SER A 213 -2.71 -8.39 5.61
CA SER A 213 -2.25 -9.33 4.58
C SER A 213 -3.01 -9.13 3.27
N GLY A 214 -2.50 -9.72 2.18
CA GLY A 214 -3.02 -9.53 0.83
C GLY A 214 -1.99 -8.86 -0.07
#